data_AF-A0A3G9CXM7-F1
#
_entry.id   AF-A0A3G9CXM7-F1
#
_cell.length_a   1.000
_cell.length_b   1.000
_cell.length_c   1.000
_cell.angle_alpha   90.00
_cell.angle_beta   90.00
_cell.angle_gamma   90.00
#
_symmetry.space_group_name_H-M   'P 1'
#
loop_
_entity.id
_entity.type
_entity.pdbx_description
1 polymer ?
#
loop_
_entity_poly.entity_id
_entity_poly.type
_entity_poly.pdbx_seq_one_letter_code
_entity_poly.pdbx_strand_id
1 'polypeptide(L)' 'MEEIGVAYDYVYVDLIKKEERVGVLHELKKWNPSLSLPTIVINDERVIIGYDVVSIKMALE' A
#
# COMPACT_ATOMS: atom_id res chain seq x y z
N MET A 1 -4.30 10.31 4.09
CA MET A 1 -2.91 10.72 4.39
C MET A 1 -2.76 12.23 4.28
N GLU A 2 -3.35 12.87 3.27
CA GLU A 2 -3.39 14.34 3.13
C GLU A 2 -3.92 15.07 4.39
N GLU A 3 -5.02 14.59 4.98
CA GLU A 3 -5.56 15.17 6.24
C GLU A 3 -4.64 15.03 7.47
N ILE A 4 -3.66 14.13 7.41
CA ILE A 4 -2.70 13.86 8.51
C ILE A 4 -1.36 14.57 8.21
N GLY A 5 -1.20 15.16 7.02
CA GLY A 5 0.05 15.84 6.63
C GLY A 5 1.24 14.91 6.42
N VAL A 6 0.99 13.63 6.17
CA VAL A 6 2.05 12.62 5.96
C VAL A 6 2.37 12.51 4.47
N ALA A 7 3.66 12.51 4.13
CA ALA A 7 4.11 12.23 2.77
C ALA A 7 3.79 10.78 2.39
N TYR A 8 3.11 10.59 1.27
CA TYR A 8 2.72 9.27 0.79
C TYR A 8 2.77 9.21 -0.72
N ASP A 9 3.07 8.02 -1.21
CA ASP A 9 2.93 7.68 -2.63
C ASP A 9 1.83 6.62 -2.77
N TYR A 10 1.08 6.69 -3.86
CA TYR A 10 0.04 5.71 -4.16
C TYR A 10 0.11 5.29 -5.62
N VAL A 11 -0.12 4.01 -5.86
CA VAL A 11 -0.18 3.46 -7.22
C VAL A 11 -1.51 2.77 -7.44
N TYR A 12 -2.21 3.16 -8.51
CA TYR A 12 -3.41 2.46 -8.94
C TYR A 12 -3.01 1.27 -9.81
N VAL A 13 -2.88 0.09 -9.20
CA VAL A 13 -2.44 -1.14 -9.90
C VAL A 13 -3.31 -1.52 -11.09
N ASP A 14 -4.57 -1.07 -11.14
CA ASP A 14 -5.48 -1.28 -12.27
C ASP A 14 -5.15 -0.40 -13.48
N LEU A 15 -4.57 0.78 -13.26
CA LEU A 15 -4.17 1.72 -14.30
C LEU A 15 -2.76 1.45 -14.87
N ILE A 16 -2.02 0.52 -14.28
CA ILE A 16 -0.66 0.17 -14.72
C ILE A 16 -0.74 -0.70 -15.98
N LYS A 17 0.12 -0.37 -16.96
CA LYS A 17 0.28 -1.19 -18.17
C LYS A 17 0.64 -2.63 -17.82
N LYS A 18 0.14 -3.57 -18.61
CA LYS A 18 0.31 -5.02 -18.39
C LYS A 18 1.78 -5.45 -18.19
N GLU A 19 2.69 -4.76 -18.86
CA GLU A 19 4.15 -5.00 -18.84
C GLU A 19 4.75 -4.64 -17.46
N GLU A 20 4.42 -3.45 -16.96
CA GLU A 20 4.90 -2.92 -15.67
C GLU A 20 4.16 -3.53 -14.47
N ARG A 21 2.93 -4.02 -14.69
CA ARG A 21 2.08 -4.62 -13.64
C ARG A 21 2.76 -5.83 -12.98
N VAL A 22 3.58 -6.58 -13.70
CA VAL A 22 4.28 -7.75 -13.16
C VAL A 22 5.25 -7.35 -12.06
N GLY A 23 6.01 -6.26 -12.26
CA GLY A 23 6.96 -5.76 -11.26
C GLY A 23 6.25 -5.30 -9.99
N VAL A 24 5.20 -4.50 -10.15
CA VAL A 24 4.40 -3.98 -9.04
C VAL A 24 3.70 -5.10 -8.28
N LEU A 25 3.12 -6.08 -8.96
CA LEU A 25 2.51 -7.24 -8.30
C LEU A 25 3.54 -8.09 -7.55
N HIS A 26 4.76 -8.23 -8.08
CA HIS A 26 5.80 -8.97 -7.40
C HIS A 26 6.22 -8.28 -6.10
N GLU A 27 6.39 -6.95 -6.13
CA GLU A 27 6.63 -6.15 -4.93
C GLU A 27 5.46 -6.26 -3.94
N LEU A 28 4.24 -6.06 -4.42
CA LEU A 28 3.03 -6.16 -3.60
C LEU A 28 2.90 -7.53 -2.93
N LYS A 29 3.30 -8.61 -3.62
CA LYS A 29 3.26 -9.97 -3.09
C LYS A 29 4.25 -10.20 -1.95
N LYS A 30 5.36 -9.45 -1.90
CA LYS A 30 6.30 -9.49 -0.75
C LYS A 30 5.63 -8.97 0.52
N TRP A 31 4.83 -7.92 0.38
CA TRP A 31 4.11 -7.28 1.50
C TRP A 31 2.81 -8.00 1.84
N ASN A 32 2.05 -8.37 0.82
CA ASN A 32 0.74 -8.98 0.94
C ASN A 32 0.61 -10.13 -0.09
N PRO A 33 0.87 -11.38 0.31
CA PRO A 33 0.77 -12.53 -0.59
C PRO A 33 -0.64 -12.76 -1.14
N SER A 34 -1.67 -12.27 -0.45
CA SER A 34 -3.07 -12.34 -0.89
C SER A 34 -3.42 -11.33 -1.97
N LEU A 35 -2.52 -10.36 -2.27
CA LEU A 35 -2.73 -9.28 -3.24
C LEU A 35 -4.02 -8.48 -3.01
N SER A 36 -4.53 -8.47 -1.77
CA SER A 36 -5.74 -7.75 -1.39
C SER A 36 -5.49 -6.25 -1.40
N LEU A 37 -6.47 -5.48 -1.84
CA LEU A 37 -6.38 -4.03 -1.88
C LEU A 37 -7.45 -3.38 -0.97
N PRO A 38 -7.19 -2.18 -0.42
CA PRO A 38 -5.90 -1.49 -0.45
C PRO A 38 -4.84 -2.20 0.41
N THR A 39 -3.58 -2.17 -0.03
CA THR A 39 -2.42 -2.55 0.80
C THR A 39 -1.61 -1.28 1.02
N ILE A 40 -1.33 -0.95 2.27
CA ILE A 40 -0.59 0.26 2.65
C ILE A 40 0.69 -0.21 3.34
N VAL A 41 1.83 0.23 2.83
CA VAL A 41 3.14 -0.02 3.45
C VAL A 41 3.61 1.27 4.09
N ILE A 42 4.00 1.18 5.36
CA ILE A 42 4.45 2.32 6.18
C ILE A 42 5.91 2.06 6.54
N ASN A 43 6.79 3.02 6.21
CA ASN A 43 8.23 2.98 6.47
C ASN A 43 8.96 1.71 5.97
N ASP A 44 8.45 1.05 4.92
CA ASP A 44 9.02 -0.21 4.40
C ASP A 44 9.17 -1.30 5.49
N GLU A 45 8.34 -1.25 6.54
CA GLU A 45 8.43 -2.17 7.68
C GLU A 45 7.06 -2.72 8.08
N ARG A 46 6.04 -1.85 8.10
CA ARG A 46 4.68 -2.22 8.50
C ARG A 46 3.76 -2.29 7.29
N VAL A 47 2.96 -3.34 7.21
CA VAL A 47 1.92 -3.51 6.19
C VAL A 47 0.54 -3.51 6.83
N ILE A 48 -0.37 -2.73 6.26
CA ILE A 48 -1.79 -2.71 6.61
C ILE A 48 -2.56 -3.20 5.39
N ILE A 49 -3.34 -4.26 5.58
CA ILE A 49 -4.16 -4.85 4.54
C ILE A 49 -5.61 -4.44 4.80
N GLY A 50 -6.25 -3.84 3.79
CA GLY A 50 -7.58 -3.28 3.88
C GLY A 50 -7.58 -1.81 4.33
N TYR A 51 -8.77 -1.24 4.41
CA TYR A 51 -8.97 0.15 4.83
C TYR A 51 -9.36 0.20 6.30
N ASP A 52 -8.34 0.35 7.18
CA ASP A 52 -8.55 0.50 8.62
C ASP A 52 -7.92 1.80 9.12
N VAL A 53 -8.75 2.83 9.29
CA VAL A 53 -8.30 4.18 9.66
C VAL A 53 -7.60 4.21 11.02
N VAL A 54 -8.05 3.36 11.96
CA VAL A 54 -7.47 3.29 13.30
C VAL A 54 -6.05 2.75 13.23
N SER A 55 -5.86 1.61 12.54
CA SER A 55 -4.54 1.00 12.34
C SER A 55 -3.59 1.93 11.59
N ILE A 56 -4.08 2.66 10.60
CA ILE A 56 -3.28 3.64 9.85
C ILE A 56 -2.82 4.76 10.78
N LYS A 57 -3.70 5.33 11.60
CA LYS A 57 -3.33 6.38 12.55
C LYS A 57 -2.32 5.89 13.58
N MET A 58 -2.54 4.71 14.17
CA MET A 58 -1.62 4.12 15.15
C MET A 58 -0.25 3.78 14.55
N ALA A 59 -0.19 3.43 13.27
CA ALA A 59 1.07 3.13 12.62
C ALA A 59 1.89 4.38 12.25
N LEU A 60 1.26 5.56 12.26
CA LEU A 60 1.86 6.87 11.97
C LEU A 60 2.21 7.67 13.23
N GLU A 61 1.78 7.21 14.41
CA GLU A 61 2.10 7.76 15.74
C GLU A 61 3.37 7.11 16.31
#